data_AF-A0A933RG96-F1
#
_entry.id   AF-A0A933RG96-F1
#
_cell.length_a   1.000
_cell.length_b   1.000
_cell.length_c   1.000
_cell.angle_alpha   90.00
_cell.angle_beta   90.00
_cell.angle_gamma   90.00
#
_symmetry.space_group_name_H-M   'P 1'
#
loop_
_entity.id
_entity.type
_entity.pdbx_description
1 polymer ?
#
loop_
_entity_poly.entity_id
_entity_poly.type
_entity_poly.pdbx_seq_one_letter_code
_entity_poly.pdbx_strand_id
1 'polypeptide(L)'
;MSTQGRRPTTEDGRHALAYLQSNGPSWTSLADLRAEGVHMPAQAVYEVELAGWPIERDGQQVRLRPADVPPRKPAPMPPKVRLVPRDS
;
A
#
# COMPACT_ATOMS: atom_id res chain seq x y z
N MET A 1 3.78 1.82 -19.26
CA MET A 1 2.62 0.92 -19.04
C MET A 1 1.85 1.49 -17.87
N SER A 2 0.66 2.07 -18.11
CA SER A 2 -0.19 2.61 -17.06
C SER A 2 -0.68 1.45 -16.19
N THR A 3 -0.10 1.25 -15.01
CA THR A 3 -0.54 0.23 -14.06
C THR A 3 -1.82 0.69 -13.37
N GLN A 4 -2.93 0.66 -14.10
CA GLN A 4 -4.25 0.82 -13.50
C GLN A 4 -4.71 -0.53 -12.98
N GLY A 5 -4.88 -0.64 -11.65
CA GLY A 5 -5.43 -1.83 -11.01
C GLY A 5 -6.88 -2.08 -11.43
N ARG A 6 -7.40 -3.27 -11.09
CA ARG A 6 -8.82 -3.60 -11.27
C ARG A 6 -9.65 -2.87 -10.22
N ARG A 7 -10.97 -2.78 -10.44
CA ARG A 7 -11.88 -2.21 -9.43
C ARG A 7 -11.95 -3.14 -8.19
N PRO A 8 -11.84 -2.61 -6.96
CA PRO A 8 -12.09 -3.38 -5.74
C PRO A 8 -13.51 -3.96 -5.69
N THR A 9 -13.67 -5.10 -5.02
CA THR A 9 -14.90 -5.88 -4.95
C THR A 9 -15.82 -5.47 -3.81
N THR A 10 -15.27 -4.96 -2.70
CA THR A 10 -16.04 -4.42 -1.58
C THR A 10 -16.38 -2.95 -1.77
N GLU A 11 -17.42 -2.51 -1.07
CA GLU A 11 -17.83 -1.10 -1.06
C GLU A 11 -16.77 -0.22 -0.41
N ASP A 12 -16.29 -0.61 0.77
CA ASP A 12 -15.19 0.05 1.47
C ASP A 12 -13.94 0.17 0.60
N GLY A 13 -13.55 -0.89 -0.12
CA GLY A 13 -12.41 -0.87 -1.04
C GLY A 13 -12.62 0.09 -2.21
N ARG A 14 -13.82 0.14 -2.79
CA ARG A 14 -14.16 1.10 -3.85
C ARG A 14 -14.13 2.53 -3.35
N HIS A 15 -14.64 2.77 -2.14
CA HIS A 15 -14.71 4.10 -1.57
C HIS A 15 -13.32 4.62 -1.19
N ALA A 16 -12.51 3.77 -0.56
CA ALA A 16 -11.11 4.06 -0.27
C ALA A 16 -10.32 4.37 -1.55
N LEU A 17 -10.50 3.60 -2.63
CA LEU A 17 -9.86 3.90 -3.91
C LEU A 17 -10.29 5.27 -4.47
N ALA A 18 -11.59 5.56 -4.48
CA ALA A 18 -12.11 6.82 -4.98
C ALA A 18 -11.52 8.02 -4.21
N TYR A 19 -11.48 7.92 -2.88
CA TYR A 19 -10.90 8.95 -2.03
C TYR A 19 -9.39 9.13 -2.27
N LEU A 20 -8.64 8.04 -2.37
CA LEU A 20 -7.19 8.13 -2.65
C LEU A 20 -6.90 8.70 -4.05
N GLN A 21 -7.77 8.44 -5.04
CA GLN A 21 -7.67 9.04 -6.36
C GLN A 21 -7.96 10.54 -6.32
N SER A 22 -8.99 10.98 -5.58
CA SER A 22 -9.31 12.40 -5.45
C SER A 22 -8.27 13.17 -4.63
N ASN A 23 -7.66 12.54 -3.63
CA ASN A 23 -6.61 13.15 -2.82
C ASN A 23 -5.23 13.15 -3.50
N GLY A 24 -5.09 12.43 -4.62
CA GLY A 24 -3.93 12.45 -5.49
C GLY A 24 -2.64 11.98 -4.78
N PRO A 25 -1.52 12.72 -4.89
CA PRO A 25 -0.24 12.33 -4.29
C PRO A 25 -0.15 12.60 -2.77
N SER A 26 -1.21 13.15 -2.17
CA SER A 26 -1.25 13.51 -0.75
C SER A 26 -1.35 12.28 0.14
N TRP A 27 -0.64 12.32 1.27
CA TRP A 27 -0.75 11.29 2.30
C TRP A 27 -2.12 11.36 2.96
N THR A 28 -2.75 10.19 3.09
CA THR A 28 -4.06 10.01 3.71
C THR A 28 -3.91 9.09 4.91
N SER A 29 -4.42 9.47 6.08
CA SER A 29 -4.42 8.59 7.24
C SER A 29 -5.61 7.61 7.20
N LEU A 30 -5.52 6.51 7.94
CA LEU A 30 -6.68 5.62 8.12
C LEU A 30 -7.84 6.33 8.84
N ALA A 31 -7.57 7.39 9.61
CA ALA A 31 -8.62 8.19 10.26
C ALA A 31 -9.40 9.04 9.25
N ASP A 32 -8.71 9.61 8.26
CA ASP A 32 -9.34 10.39 7.19
C ASP A 32 -10.29 9.51 6.36
N LEU A 33 -9.87 8.27 6.06
CA LEU A 33 -10.73 7.29 5.40
C LEU A 33 -11.99 6.95 6.22
N ARG A 34 -11.89 6.87 7.55
CA ARG A 34 -13.09 6.68 8.40
C ARG A 34 -13.99 7.89 8.38
N ALA A 35 -13.42 9.10 8.39
CA ALA A 35 -14.20 10.34 8.31
C ALA A 35 -14.96 10.45 6.99
N GLU A 36 -14.40 9.89 5.90
CA GLU A 36 -15.08 9.76 4.61
C GLU A 36 -16.13 8.64 4.57
N GLY A 37 -16.24 7.81 5.62
CA GLY A 37 -17.23 6.75 5.70
C GLY A 37 -16.72 5.37 5.27
N VAL A 38 -15.41 5.14 5.18
CA VAL A 38 -14.84 3.79 5.06
C VAL A 38 -14.88 3.12 6.43
N HIS A 39 -15.67 2.06 6.58
CA HIS A 39 -15.87 1.41 7.88
C HIS A 39 -14.64 0.64 8.35
N MET A 40 -13.97 -0.07 7.44
CA MET A 40 -12.76 -0.85 7.70
C MET A 40 -11.55 -0.35 6.88
N PRO A 41 -10.94 0.80 7.21
CA PRO A 41 -9.91 1.43 6.37
C PRO A 41 -8.71 0.55 6.06
N ALA A 42 -8.19 -0.19 7.06
CA ALA A 42 -7.03 -1.03 6.88
C ALA A 42 -7.31 -2.18 5.89
N GLN A 43 -8.49 -2.78 5.99
CA GLN A 43 -8.95 -3.84 5.09
C GLN A 43 -9.22 -3.28 3.68
N ALA A 44 -9.88 -2.13 3.60
CA ALA A 44 -10.16 -1.44 2.35
C ALA A 44 -8.86 -1.15 1.57
N VAL A 45 -7.86 -0.58 2.23
CA VAL A 45 -6.54 -0.28 1.62
C VAL A 45 -5.84 -1.56 1.18
N TYR A 46 -5.91 -2.62 1.99
CA TYR A 46 -5.33 -3.92 1.61
C TYR A 46 -5.99 -4.50 0.37
N GLU A 47 -7.31 -4.39 0.25
CA GLU A 47 -8.03 -4.83 -0.94
C GLU A 47 -7.69 -3.99 -2.18
N VAL A 48 -7.52 -2.67 -2.03
CA VAL A 48 -7.06 -1.80 -3.12
C VAL A 48 -5.71 -2.24 -3.65
N GLU A 49 -4.78 -2.60 -2.75
CA GLU A 49 -3.48 -3.17 -3.13
C GLU A 49 -3.62 -4.53 -3.83
N LEU A 50 -4.46 -5.43 -3.31
CA LEU A 50 -4.76 -6.73 -3.96
C LEU A 50 -5.42 -6.57 -5.33
N ALA A 51 -6.20 -5.51 -5.53
CA ALA A 51 -6.79 -5.15 -6.81
C ALA A 51 -5.74 -4.64 -7.82
N GLY A 52 -4.48 -4.49 -7.40
CA GLY A 52 -3.36 -4.12 -8.26
C GLY A 52 -3.10 -2.62 -8.35
N TRP A 53 -3.71 -1.82 -7.46
CA TRP A 53 -3.37 -0.41 -7.33
C TRP A 53 -2.10 -0.26 -6.51
N PRO A 54 -1.09 0.46 -6.99
CA PRO A 54 0.15 0.61 -6.26
C PRO A 54 -0.08 1.57 -5.07
N ILE A 55 0.13 1.07 -3.86
CA ILE A 55 -0.02 1.83 -2.62
C ILE A 55 1.36 2.07 -1.99
N GLU A 56 1.58 3.28 -1.50
CA GLU A 56 2.67 3.59 -0.60
C GLU A 56 2.16 3.70 0.83
N ARG A 57 2.97 3.27 1.79
CA ARG A 57 2.67 3.31 3.22
C ARG A 57 3.80 4.00 3.96
N ASP A 58 3.46 4.90 4.87
CA ASP A 58 4.37 5.51 5.83
C ASP A 58 3.69 5.55 7.20
N GLY A 59 4.08 4.62 8.08
CA GLY A 59 3.41 4.40 9.36
C GLY A 59 1.89 4.12 9.19
N GLN A 60 1.06 5.07 9.62
CA GLN A 60 -0.41 4.99 9.52
C GLN A 60 -0.99 5.76 8.32
N GLN A 61 -0.12 6.28 7.45
CA GLN A 61 -0.50 7.04 6.27
C GLN A 61 -0.32 6.21 5.01
N VAL A 62 -1.19 6.45 4.04
CA VAL A 62 -1.27 5.73 2.78
C VAL A 62 -1.53 6.71 1.63
N ARG A 63 -1.04 6.38 0.44
CA ARG A 63 -1.37 7.10 -0.80
C ARG A 63 -1.24 6.18 -2.01
N LEU A 64 -1.84 6.56 -3.13
CA LEU A 64 -1.51 5.92 -4.40
C LEU A 64 -0.10 6.30 -4.82
N ARG A 65 0.70 5.31 -5.24
CA ARG A 65 2.02 5.57 -5.81
C ARG A 65 1.84 6.33 -7.12
N PRO A 66 2.52 7.48 -7.31
CA PRO A 66 2.52 8.18 -8.60
C PRO A 66 3.16 7.30 -9.68
N ALA A 67 2.61 7.33 -10.89
CA ALA A 67 3.06 6.48 -12.00
C ALA A 67 4.52 6.70 -12.41
N ASP A 68 5.08 7.88 -12.13
CA ASP A 68 6.45 8.25 -12.50
C ASP A 68 7.51 7.80 -11.48
N VAL A 69 7.12 7.22 -10.35
CA VAL A 69 8.07 6.79 -9.31
C VAL A 69 8.51 5.35 -9.56
N PRO A 70 9.82 5.09 -9.77
CA PRO A 70 10.31 3.73 -9.95
C PRO A 70 10.02 2.88 -8.70
N PRO A 71 9.72 1.58 -8.84
CA PRO A 71 9.46 0.72 -7.70
C PRO A 71 10.64 0.75 -6.72
N ARG A 72 10.35 0.87 -5.42
CA ARG A 72 11.38 0.78 -4.38
C ARG A 72 12.12 -0.55 -4.54
N LYS A 73 13.45 -0.48 -4.65
CA LYS A 73 14.29 -1.69 -4.62
C LYS A 73 13.98 -2.45 -3.31
N PRO A 74 13.90 -3.79 -3.35
CA PRO A 74 13.82 -4.58 -2.12
C PRO A 74 14.94 -4.17 -1.18
N ALA A 75 14.65 -4.07 0.12
CA ALA A 75 15.70 -3.84 1.10
C ALA A 75 16.78 -4.93 0.93
N PRO A 76 18.08 -4.57 1.00
CA PRO A 76 19.13 -5.57 0.91
C PRO A 76 18.89 -6.63 1.98
N MET A 77 18.81 -7.89 1.56
CA MET A 77 18.68 -9.00 2.51
C MET A 77 19.85 -8.93 3.50
N PRO A 78 19.61 -9.17 4.80
CA PRO A 78 20.69 -9.28 5.76
C PRO A 78 21.68 -10.37 5.29
N PRO A 79 22.98 -10.18 5.51
CA PRO A 79 23.99 -11.13 5.06
C PRO A 79 23.71 -12.52 5.66
N LYS A 80 23.74 -13.56 4.83
CA LYS A 80 23.63 -14.95 5.28
C LYS A 80 24.85 -15.26 6.14
N VAL A 81 24.69 -15.24 7.46
CA VAL A 81 25.72 -15.70 8.40
C VAL A 81 25.83 -17.21 8.25
N ARG A 82 26.95 -17.71 7.70
CA ARG A 82 27.26 -19.14 7.72
C ARG A 82 27.64 -19.51 9.16
N LEU A 83 26.84 -20.36 9.81
CA LEU A 83 27.25 -21.03 11.05
C LEU A 83 28.41 -21.97 10.70
N VAL A 84 29.61 -21.63 11.16
CA VAL A 84 30.75 -22.55 11.15
C VAL A 84 30.71 -23.36 12.45
N PRO A 85 30.70 -24.70 12.40
CA PRO A 85 30.87 -25.52 13.59
C PRO A 85 32.19 -25.16 14.27
N ARG A 86 32.17 -24.98 15.58
CA ARG A 86 33.38 -24.77 16.38
C ARG A 86 33.93 -26.16 16.70
N ASP A 87 35.03 -26.54 16.05
CA ASP A 87 35.72 -27.79 16.35
C ASP A 87 36.11 -27.83 17.84
N SER A 88 35.81 -28.96 18.48
CA SER A 88 36.09 -29.27 19.88
C SER A 88 37.41 -30.00 20.03
#